data_AF-A0A380G7E2-F1
#
_entry.id   AF-A0A380G7E2-F1
#
_cell.length_a   1.000
_cell.length_b   1.000
_cell.length_c   1.000
_cell.angle_alpha   90.00
_cell.angle_beta   90.00
_cell.angle_gamma   90.00
#
_symmetry.space_group_name_H-M   'P 1'
#
loop_
_entity.id
_entity.type
_entity.pdbx_description
1 polymer ?
#
loop_
_entity_poly.entity_id
_entity_poly.type
_entity_poly.pdbx_seq_one_letter_code
_entity_poly.pdbx_strand_id
1 'polypeptide(L)'
;MSVELEQVFLERDEYIEHKPLFGGIQYIFKTGTGRKLSVVRHKFSHGNECGQGLYELADITDENIDVVQGYLTPERVIEILEEER
;
A
#
# COMPACT_ATOMS: atom_id res chain seq x y z
N MET A 1 -8.63 -15.63 1.35
CA MET A 1 -8.88 -14.97 0.07
C MET A 1 -8.00 -13.74 -0.01
N SER A 2 -6.76 -13.89 -0.49
CA SER A 2 -5.76 -12.80 -0.52
C SER A 2 -4.99 -12.73 -1.84
N VAL A 3 -5.42 -13.49 -2.85
CA VAL A 3 -4.76 -13.57 -4.17
C VAL A 3 -5.30 -12.48 -5.10
N GLU A 4 -6.59 -12.14 -4.97
CA GLU A 4 -7.24 -11.16 -5.86
C GLU A 4 -6.69 -9.74 -5.68
N LEU A 5 -6.42 -9.30 -4.44
CA LEU A 5 -5.98 -7.93 -4.21
C LEU A 5 -4.54 -7.65 -4.65
N GLU A 6 -3.66 -8.62 -4.41
CA GLU A 6 -2.27 -8.50 -4.86
C GLU A 6 -2.20 -8.45 -6.38
N GLN A 7 -3.03 -9.24 -7.06
CA GLN A 7 -3.18 -9.15 -8.51
C GLN A 7 -3.69 -7.77 -8.94
N VAL A 8 -4.71 -7.22 -8.26
CA VAL A 8 -5.21 -5.85 -8.54
C VAL A 8 -4.10 -4.80 -8.46
N PHE A 9 -3.17 -4.92 -7.49
CA PHE A 9 -2.02 -4.00 -7.40
C PHE A 9 -1.04 -4.15 -8.54
N LEU A 10 -0.73 -5.39 -8.94
CA LEU A 10 0.24 -5.68 -10.00
C LEU A 10 -0.29 -5.33 -11.39
N GLU A 11 -1.61 -5.30 -11.58
CA GLU A 11 -2.25 -4.95 -12.85
C GLU A 11 -2.44 -3.43 -13.04
N ARG A 12 -2.09 -2.60 -12.04
CA ARG A 12 -2.22 -1.14 -12.17
C ARG A 12 -1.13 -0.54 -13.04
N ASP A 13 -1.49 0.43 -13.88
CA ASP A 13 -0.52 1.20 -14.68
C ASP A 13 0.44 2.02 -13.81
N GLU A 14 0.01 2.43 -12.61
CA GLU A 14 0.83 3.19 -11.66
C GLU A 14 1.89 2.34 -10.97
N TYR A 15 1.80 1.01 -11.04
CA TYR A 15 2.69 0.11 -10.33
C TYR A 15 4.13 0.17 -10.87
N ILE A 16 5.10 0.30 -9.97
CA ILE A 16 6.52 0.36 -10.30
C ILE A 16 7.21 -0.95 -9.93
N GLU A 17 7.18 -1.32 -8.65
CA GLU A 17 7.89 -2.47 -8.11
C GLU A 17 7.30 -2.91 -6.76
N HIS A 18 7.67 -4.12 -6.32
CA HIS A 18 7.44 -4.56 -4.95
C HIS A 18 8.69 -5.22 -4.36
N LYS A 19 8.85 -5.10 -3.05
CA LYS A 19 9.98 -5.69 -2.31
C LYS A 19 9.58 -6.15 -0.90
N PRO A 20 10.26 -7.14 -0.32
CA PRO A 20 10.06 -7.49 1.08
C PRO A 20 10.42 -6.32 2.00
N LEU A 21 9.56 -6.02 2.99
CA LEU A 21 9.82 -4.96 3.97
C LEU A 21 9.26 -5.35 5.35
N PHE A 22 10.10 -5.34 6.40
CA PHE A 22 9.73 -5.61 7.80
C PHE A 22 8.82 -6.84 8.02
N GLY A 23 9.06 -7.93 7.28
CA GLY A 23 8.26 -9.15 7.37
C GLY A 23 6.95 -9.13 6.56
N GLY A 24 6.66 -8.02 5.89
CA GLY A 24 5.60 -7.83 4.90
C GLY A 24 6.13 -7.68 3.46
N ILE A 25 5.26 -7.19 2.57
CA ILE A 25 5.58 -6.84 1.19
C ILE A 25 5.20 -5.38 0.97
N GLN A 26 6.14 -4.58 0.49
CA GLN A 26 5.94 -3.20 0.08
C GLN A 26 5.71 -3.15 -1.43
N TYR A 27 4.65 -2.50 -1.87
CA TYR A 27 4.34 -2.18 -3.27
C TYR A 27 4.53 -0.68 -3.48
N ILE A 28 5.16 -0.29 -4.57
CA ILE A 28 5.44 1.11 -4.91
C ILE A 28 4.66 1.49 -6.16
N PHE A 29 3.96 2.61 -6.07
CA PHE A 29 3.16 3.19 -7.15
C PHE A 29 3.63 4.61 -7.48
N LYS A 30 3.43 5.04 -8.72
CA LYS A 30 3.64 6.41 -9.18
C LYS A 30 2.31 7.02 -9.60
N THR A 31 1.90 8.08 -8.91
CA THR A 31 0.66 8.81 -9.19
C THR A 31 0.77 9.62 -10.50
N GLY A 32 -0.37 10.04 -11.06
CA GLY A 32 -0.40 10.96 -12.20
C GLY A 32 0.27 12.31 -11.93
N THR A 33 0.34 12.73 -10.66
CA THR A 33 1.02 13.94 -10.20
C THR A 33 2.53 13.78 -10.04
N GLY A 34 3.06 12.56 -10.25
CA GLY A 34 4.48 12.23 -10.12
C GLY A 34 4.92 11.87 -8.70
N ARG A 35 3.99 11.85 -7.73
CA ARG A 35 4.24 11.36 -6.37
C ARG A 35 4.50 9.86 -6.38
N LYS A 36 5.24 9.38 -5.39
CA LYS A 36 5.46 7.95 -5.16
C LYS A 36 4.76 7.51 -3.90
N LEU A 37 3.87 6.53 -4.02
CA LEU A 37 3.15 5.94 -2.91
C LEU A 37 3.73 4.57 -2.59
N SER A 38 3.89 4.29 -1.30
CA SER A 38 4.31 3.02 -0.74
C SER A 38 3.13 2.38 -0.02
N VAL A 39 2.74 1.20 -0.43
CA VAL A 39 1.73 0.38 0.26
C VAL A 39 2.40 -0.85 0.85
N VAL A 40 2.43 -0.97 2.18
CA VAL A 40 3.04 -2.09 2.89
C VAL A 40 1.96 -3.02 3.41
N ARG A 41 1.97 -4.26 2.94
CA ARG A 41 1.14 -5.35 3.47
C ARG A 41 1.89 -6.09 4.56
N HIS A 42 1.35 -6.09 5.77
CA HIS A 42 1.89 -6.83 6.91
C HIS A 42 1.35 -8.26 6.99
N LYS A 43 2.19 -9.21 7.44
CA LYS A 43 1.76 -10.61 7.67
C LYS A 43 0.99 -10.79 8.97
N PHE A 44 1.32 -10.00 9.98
CA PHE A 44 0.72 -10.03 11.31
C PHE A 44 0.76 -8.61 11.88
N SER A 45 -0.30 -8.18 12.55
CA SER A 45 -0.30 -6.99 13.41
C SER A 45 -0.35 -7.45 14.87
N HIS A 46 0.63 -7.05 15.68
CA HIS A 46 0.58 -7.33 17.12
C HIS A 46 -0.49 -6.41 17.73
N GLY A 47 -1.64 -6.98 18.11
CA GLY A 47 -2.67 -6.28 18.89
C GLY A 47 -3.94 -5.83 18.15
N ASN A 48 -4.13 -6.17 16.87
CA ASN A 48 -5.35 -5.81 16.16
C ASN A 48 -6.38 -6.94 16.14
N GLU A 49 -7.57 -6.63 16.65
CA GLU A 49 -8.77 -7.44 16.54
C GLU A 49 -9.04 -7.80 15.06
N CYS A 50 -9.44 -9.05 14.80
CA CYS A 50 -9.83 -9.54 13.48
C CYS A 50 -10.78 -8.55 12.78
N GLY A 51 -10.27 -7.76 11.82
CA GLY A 51 -11.06 -6.78 11.08
C GLY A 51 -10.37 -5.45 10.79
N GLN A 52 -9.27 -5.12 11.49
CA GLN A 52 -8.48 -3.94 11.15
C GLN A 52 -7.48 -4.24 10.02
N GLY A 53 -7.30 -3.28 9.13
CA GLY A 53 -6.49 -3.40 7.92
C GLY A 53 -5.05 -3.84 8.16
N LEU A 54 -4.48 -4.61 7.22
CA LEU A 54 -3.07 -5.03 7.25
C LEU A 54 -2.19 -4.23 6.30
N TYR A 55 -2.70 -3.11 5.79
CA TYR A 55 -2.00 -2.27 4.84
C TYR A 55 -1.65 -0.94 5.48
N GLU A 56 -0.46 -0.44 5.20
CA GLU A 56 -0.04 0.92 5.56
C GLU A 56 0.33 1.64 4.27
N LEU A 57 -0.16 2.86 4.09
CA LEU A 57 0.11 3.68 2.92
C LEU A 57 0.98 4.86 3.33
N ALA A 58 2.02 5.14 2.57
CA ALA A 58 2.90 6.27 2.79
C ALA A 58 3.27 6.98 1.50
N ASP A 59 3.37 8.31 1.54
CA ASP A 59 4.04 9.08 0.49
C ASP A 59 5.57 9.00 0.70
N ILE A 60 6.29 8.64 -0.36
CA ILE A 60 7.75 8.48 -0.40
C ILE A 60 8.38 9.29 -1.54
N THR A 61 7.69 10.31 -2.06
CA THR A 61 8.13 11.14 -3.20
C THR A 61 9.51 11.75 -2.98
N ASP A 62 9.75 12.32 -1.79
CA ASP A 62 11.00 13.00 -1.41
C ASP A 62 11.97 12.10 -0.62
N GLU A 63 11.84 10.77 -0.75
CA GLU A 63 12.62 9.74 -0.03
C GLU A 63 12.47 9.77 1.50
N ASN A 64 11.80 10.79 2.05
CA ASN A 64 11.32 10.86 3.43
C ASN A 64 9.89 10.33 3.49
N ILE A 65 9.62 9.47 4.47
CA ILE A 65 8.28 8.99 4.79
C ILE A 65 7.57 10.13 5.52
N ASP A 66 6.86 10.98 4.77
CA ASP A 66 6.32 12.23 5.32
C ASP A 66 4.93 12.04 5.96
N VAL A 67 4.14 11.09 5.43
CA VAL A 67 2.79 10.80 5.94
C VAL A 67 2.51 9.29 5.86
N VAL A 68 2.47 8.61 7.01
CA VAL A 68 1.94 7.24 7.11
C VAL A 68 0.45 7.31 7.42
N GLN A 69 -0.39 6.95 6.45
CA GLN A 69 -1.76 6.55 6.73
C GLN A 69 -1.71 5.11 7.26
N GLY A 70 -2.14 4.92 8.51
CA GLY A 70 -1.97 3.69 9.31
C GLY A 70 -2.69 2.45 8.77
N TYR A 71 -3.18 1.56 9.65
CA TYR A 71 -3.78 0.29 9.27
C TYR A 71 -5.07 0.43 8.42
N LEU A 72 -4.91 0.45 7.09
CA LEU A 72 -5.97 0.56 6.08
C LEU A 72 -6.49 -0.79 5.64
N THR A 73 -7.81 -0.86 5.42
CA THR A 73 -8.41 -2.01 4.75
C THR A 73 -7.97 -2.06 3.28
N PRO A 74 -7.98 -3.24 2.65
CA PRO A 74 -7.67 -3.37 1.23
C PRO A 74 -8.46 -2.41 0.32
N GLU A 75 -9.76 -2.27 0.60
CA GLU A 75 -10.67 -1.42 -0.17
C GLU A 75 -10.26 0.05 -0.06
N ARG A 76 -9.90 0.49 1.15
CA ARG A 76 -9.47 1.88 1.36
C ARG A 76 -8.17 2.21 0.65
N VAL A 77 -7.25 1.24 0.55
CA VAL A 77 -6.02 1.42 -0.25
C VAL A 77 -6.36 1.60 -1.73
N ILE A 78 -7.28 0.81 -2.26
CA ILE A 78 -7.70 0.92 -3.67
C ILE A 78 -8.33 2.30 -3.92
N GLU A 79 -9.24 2.75 -3.05
CA GLU A 79 -9.88 4.07 -3.16
C GLU A 79 -8.83 5.19 -3.25
N ILE A 80 -7.81 5.18 -2.37
CA ILE A 80 -6.75 6.20 -2.37
C ILE A 80 -5.92 6.15 -3.67
N LEU A 81 -5.59 4.95 -4.14
CA LEU A 81 -4.85 4.79 -5.40
C LEU A 81 -5.67 5.23 -6.63
N GLU A 82 -6.99 5.17 -6.57
CA GLU A 82 -7.88 5.71 -7.60
C GLU A 82 -8.04 7.23 -7.51
N GLU A 83 -8.08 7.80 -6.30
CA GLU A 83 -8.12 9.25 -6.08
C GLU A 83 -6.82 9.94 -6.57
N GLU A 84 -5.68 9.26 -6.47
CA GLU A 84 -4.36 9.79 -6.84
C GLU A 84 -3.94 9.42 -8.29
N ARG A 85 -4.84 8.88 -9.11
CA ARG A 85 -4.54 8.48 -10.49
C ARG A 85 -4.21 9.65 -11.42
#